data_AF-A0A4W4FJ16-F1
#
_entry.id   AF-A0A4W4FJ16-F1
#
_cell.length_a   1.000
_cell.length_b   1.000
_cell.length_c   1.000
_cell.angle_alpha   90.00
_cell.angle_beta   90.00
_cell.angle_gamma   90.00
#
_symmetry.space_group_name_H-M   'P 1'
#
loop_
_entity.id
_entity.type
_entity.pdbx_description
1 polymer ?
#
loop_
_entity_poly.entity_id
_entity_poly.type
_entity_poly.pdbx_seq_one_letter_code
_entity_poly.pdbx_strand_id
1 'polypeptide(L)'
;MTDARHITMQFMILSALLFLGRGMASETLETEHAEADLDHSGNEKGASLNVSKRPSLQPKETAPATGSFVLKNRKGQVCVKANLGVVYIVIEDKKKSFFNMNPKSTMATGYCGDQRAVLSLVFEGGNLEFTFIKEGSVTYVSKMKAVLEPQPPCEKCKSKKYPGIMDHEKLFSATNGKSFMCNSETSLILADSLRIKMVPLQIQAFDLSKGTFGNEVECWADYTKRIVPIVLGAVAVSVILIAVLVYVLLRERRGQNYEQL
;
A
#
# COMPACT_ATOMS: atom_id res chain seq x y z
N MET A 1 40.93 -16.37 6.67
CA MET A 1 39.82 -15.39 6.74
C MET A 1 40.20 -14.18 5.90
N THR A 2 40.28 -14.31 4.57
CA THR A 2 40.68 -13.19 3.68
C THR A 2 40.40 -13.40 2.18
N ASP A 3 39.60 -14.40 1.77
CA ASP A 3 39.43 -14.70 0.32
C ASP A 3 37.97 -14.57 -0.18
N ALA A 4 36.97 -14.66 0.71
CA ALA A 4 35.56 -14.60 0.32
C ALA A 4 35.03 -13.17 0.02
N ARG A 5 35.76 -12.11 0.43
CA ARG A 5 35.33 -10.72 0.23
C ARG A 5 35.74 -10.12 -1.12
N HIS A 6 36.74 -10.72 -1.79
CA HIS A 6 37.26 -10.20 -3.06
C HIS A 6 36.43 -10.65 -4.27
N ILE A 7 35.77 -11.81 -4.18
CA ILE A 7 34.94 -12.38 -5.26
C ILE A 7 33.58 -11.67 -5.36
N THR A 8 32.99 -11.27 -4.23
CA THR A 8 31.71 -10.53 -4.22
C THR A 8 31.82 -9.11 -4.80
N MET A 9 33.02 -8.51 -4.78
CA MET A 9 33.23 -7.16 -5.29
C MET A 9 33.46 -7.14 -6.82
N GLN A 10 33.98 -8.23 -7.40
CA GLN A 10 34.13 -8.34 -8.86
C GLN A 10 32.80 -8.60 -9.59
N PHE A 11 31.87 -9.33 -8.97
CA PHE A 11 30.56 -9.61 -9.60
C PHE A 11 29.65 -8.37 -9.71
N MET A 12 29.79 -7.39 -8.82
CA MET A 12 28.99 -6.16 -8.86
C MET A 12 29.46 -5.18 -9.94
N ILE A 13 30.72 -5.28 -10.38
CA ILE A 13 31.29 -4.41 -11.42
C ILE A 13 30.94 -4.94 -12.82
N LEU A 14 30.81 -6.25 -13.02
CA LEU A 14 30.44 -6.83 -14.31
C LEU A 14 28.94 -6.66 -14.67
N SER A 15 28.05 -6.49 -13.69
CA SER A 15 26.62 -6.24 -13.95
C SER A 15 26.32 -4.83 -14.45
N ALA A 16 27.26 -3.88 -14.29
CA ALA A 16 27.09 -2.49 -14.73
C ALA A 16 27.37 -2.26 -16.22
N LEU A 17 27.92 -3.25 -16.94
CA LEU A 17 28.33 -3.12 -18.35
C LEU A 17 27.40 -3.78 -19.37
N LEU A 18 26.26 -4.37 -18.95
CA LEU A 18 25.33 -5.06 -19.86
C LEU A 18 23.98 -4.34 -20.09
N PHE A 19 23.79 -3.11 -19.63
CA PHE A 19 22.53 -2.35 -19.82
C PHE A 19 22.64 -1.09 -20.68
N LEU A 20 23.71 -0.94 -21.47
CA LEU A 20 23.77 0.08 -22.53
C LEU A 20 23.57 -0.60 -23.90
N GLY A 21 22.32 -0.84 -24.27
CA GLY A 21 22.01 -1.41 -25.58
C GLY A 21 20.56 -1.79 -25.80
N ARG A 22 19.67 -0.80 -25.93
CA ARG A 22 18.47 -0.85 -26.79
C ARG A 22 17.82 0.53 -26.82
N GLY A 23 18.15 1.30 -27.87
CA GLY A 23 17.43 2.52 -28.21
C GLY A 23 16.01 2.18 -28.64
N MET A 24 15.04 2.95 -28.16
CA MET A 24 13.67 2.91 -28.67
C MET A 24 13.49 4.01 -29.71
N ALA A 25 12.90 3.60 -30.82
CA ALA A 25 12.52 4.44 -31.95
C ALA A 25 11.44 5.45 -31.54
N SER A 26 11.57 6.64 -32.10
CA SER A 26 10.60 7.71 -32.10
C SER A 26 9.48 7.38 -33.08
N GLU A 27 8.23 7.42 -32.64
CA GLU A 27 7.07 7.53 -33.53
C GLU A 27 6.34 8.84 -33.25
N THR A 28 6.20 9.61 -34.32
CA THR A 28 5.44 10.85 -34.47
C THR A 28 3.95 10.54 -34.45
N LEU A 29 3.17 11.28 -33.65
CA LEU A 29 1.71 11.28 -33.74
C LEU A 29 1.25 12.61 -34.35
N GLU A 30 0.62 12.54 -35.51
CA GLU A 30 -0.04 13.66 -36.19
C GLU A 30 -1.27 14.12 -35.40
N THR A 31 -1.50 15.43 -35.43
CA THR A 31 -2.70 16.11 -34.94
C THR A 31 -3.48 16.60 -36.15
N GLU A 32 -4.77 16.29 -36.24
CA GLU A 32 -5.73 17.07 -37.02
C GLU A 32 -7.07 17.19 -36.29
N HIS A 33 -7.75 18.30 -36.56
CA HIS A 33 -8.79 18.96 -35.78
C HIS A 33 -10.23 18.71 -36.28
N ALA A 34 -11.19 18.89 -35.34
CA ALA A 34 -12.53 19.51 -35.48
C ALA A 34 -13.65 18.73 -36.22
N GLU A 35 -14.96 18.84 -35.93
CA GLU A 35 -15.81 19.70 -35.06
C GLU A 35 -17.23 19.07 -34.91
N ALA A 36 -17.96 19.46 -33.84
CA ALA A 36 -19.44 19.65 -33.62
C ALA A 36 -20.50 18.68 -34.26
N ASP A 37 -21.69 18.39 -33.71
CA ASP A 37 -22.57 19.12 -32.79
C ASP A 37 -23.80 18.26 -32.33
N LEU A 38 -24.52 18.78 -31.31
CA LEU A 38 -25.97 18.64 -30.96
C LEU A 38 -26.55 17.40 -30.21
N ASP A 39 -26.66 17.59 -28.90
CA ASP A 39 -27.90 17.70 -28.07
C ASP A 39 -29.00 16.60 -28.07
N HIS A 40 -29.22 15.97 -26.90
CA HIS A 40 -30.58 15.64 -26.43
C HIS A 40 -30.66 15.52 -24.90
N SER A 41 -31.26 16.55 -24.31
CA SER A 41 -31.85 16.60 -22.96
C SER A 41 -32.96 15.57 -22.76
N GLY A 42 -33.04 14.94 -21.57
CA GLY A 42 -34.07 13.94 -21.31
C GLY A 42 -34.12 13.34 -19.89
N ASN A 43 -34.42 14.19 -18.91
CA ASN A 43 -35.26 14.01 -17.73
C ASN A 43 -35.15 12.79 -16.77
N GLU A 44 -35.29 13.13 -15.49
CA GLU A 44 -35.38 12.29 -14.30
C GLU A 44 -36.37 11.11 -14.41
N LYS A 45 -35.93 9.94 -13.93
CA LYS A 45 -36.79 9.11 -13.07
C LYS A 45 -35.94 8.25 -12.15
N GLY A 46 -35.84 8.69 -10.89
CA GLY A 46 -35.33 7.90 -9.79
C GLY A 46 -36.21 6.67 -9.57
N ALA A 47 -35.87 5.56 -10.21
CA ALA A 47 -36.27 4.25 -9.76
C ALA A 47 -35.34 3.87 -8.61
N SER A 48 -35.79 4.12 -7.39
CA SER A 48 -35.22 3.50 -6.19
C SER A 48 -35.50 2.00 -6.24
N LEU A 49 -34.73 1.30 -7.08
CA LEU A 49 -34.52 -0.13 -6.92
C LEU A 49 -33.81 -0.27 -5.58
N ASN A 50 -34.39 -1.06 -4.66
CA ASN A 50 -33.67 -1.53 -3.48
C ASN A 50 -32.51 -2.41 -3.97
N VAL A 51 -31.42 -1.77 -4.38
CA VAL A 51 -30.17 -2.43 -4.74
C VAL A 51 -29.67 -3.05 -3.43
N SER A 52 -29.54 -4.38 -3.43
CA SER A 52 -28.96 -5.10 -2.30
C SER A 52 -27.64 -4.46 -1.93
N LYS A 53 -27.47 -4.06 -0.66
CA LYS A 53 -26.22 -3.49 -0.14
C LYS A 53 -25.14 -4.57 0.08
N ARG A 54 -25.46 -5.83 -0.22
CA ARG A 54 -24.57 -6.98 -0.10
C ARG A 54 -23.42 -6.90 -1.12
N PRO A 55 -22.23 -7.46 -0.83
CA PRO A 55 -21.07 -7.32 -1.69
C PRO A 55 -21.28 -7.99 -3.04
N SER A 56 -20.95 -7.30 -4.13
CA SER A 56 -20.90 -7.88 -5.47
C SER A 56 -19.43 -8.03 -5.89
N LEU A 57 -19.06 -9.23 -6.31
CA LEU A 57 -17.70 -9.53 -6.78
C LEU A 57 -17.53 -9.04 -8.22
N GLN A 58 -16.47 -8.28 -8.46
CA GLN A 58 -16.12 -7.73 -9.76
C GLN A 58 -14.94 -8.49 -10.37
N PRO A 59 -14.90 -8.69 -11.70
CA PRO A 59 -13.79 -9.38 -12.37
C PRO A 59 -12.53 -8.51 -12.47
N LYS A 60 -12.69 -7.18 -12.42
CA LYS A 60 -11.60 -6.20 -12.53
C LYS A 60 -11.43 -5.44 -11.23
N GLU A 61 -10.17 -5.28 -10.83
CA GLU A 61 -9.80 -4.48 -9.67
C GLU A 61 -9.94 -2.98 -9.96
N THR A 62 -10.44 -2.23 -8.97
CA THR A 62 -10.56 -0.77 -9.01
C THR A 62 -10.06 -0.17 -7.70
N ALA A 63 -9.69 1.10 -7.70
CA ALA A 63 -9.23 1.78 -6.49
C ALA A 63 -10.35 1.85 -5.43
N PRO A 64 -10.09 1.46 -4.16
CA PRO A 64 -11.08 1.56 -3.10
C PRO A 64 -11.25 3.01 -2.64
N ALA A 65 -12.45 3.36 -2.21
CA ALA A 65 -12.67 4.61 -1.49
C ALA A 65 -12.03 4.54 -0.10
N THR A 66 -11.34 5.60 0.31
CA THR A 66 -10.76 5.69 1.65
C THR A 66 -11.83 6.10 2.68
N GLY A 67 -11.96 5.33 3.76
CA GLY A 67 -12.81 5.67 4.90
C GLY A 67 -12.01 6.13 6.11
N SER A 68 -12.66 6.88 7.00
CA SER A 68 -12.14 7.20 8.33
C SER A 68 -13.03 6.56 9.40
N PHE A 69 -12.42 5.70 10.21
CA PHE A 69 -13.11 4.90 11.22
C PHE A 69 -12.54 5.21 12.60
N VAL A 70 -13.43 5.36 13.58
CA VAL A 70 -13.09 5.74 14.95
C VAL A 70 -13.80 4.79 15.90
N LEU A 71 -13.05 4.20 16.83
CA LEU A 71 -13.59 3.44 17.94
C LEU A 71 -13.40 4.22 19.24
N LYS A 72 -14.48 4.38 19.99
CA LYS A 72 -14.50 5.07 21.28
C LYS A 72 -14.70 4.08 22.42
N ASN A 73 -14.07 4.35 23.56
CA ASN A 73 -14.32 3.62 24.80
C ASN A 73 -15.67 4.04 25.42
N ARG A 74 -16.06 3.40 26.53
CA ARG A 74 -17.31 3.73 27.26
C ARG A 74 -17.36 5.17 27.80
N LYS A 75 -16.20 5.82 27.97
CA LYS A 75 -16.08 7.22 28.40
C LYS A 75 -16.11 8.21 27.22
N GLY A 76 -16.34 7.73 25.99
CA GLY A 76 -16.38 8.54 24.77
C GLY A 76 -15.01 8.95 24.22
N GLN A 77 -13.90 8.49 24.83
CA GLN A 77 -12.55 8.78 24.35
C GLN A 77 -12.18 7.84 23.20
N VAL A 78 -11.52 8.38 22.17
CA VAL A 78 -11.05 7.59 21.02
C VAL A 78 -9.91 6.68 21.46
N CYS A 79 -10.04 5.38 21.19
CA CYS A 79 -9.04 4.37 21.50
C CYS A 79 -8.42 3.73 20.24
N VAL A 80 -9.11 3.78 19.10
CA VAL A 80 -8.56 3.36 17.81
C VAL A 80 -9.05 4.33 16.75
N LYS A 81 -8.16 4.70 15.83
CA LYS A 81 -8.49 5.43 14.62
C LYS A 81 -7.82 4.77 13.42
N ALA A 82 -8.55 4.68 12.32
CA ALA A 82 -8.06 4.05 11.11
C ALA A 82 -8.56 4.83 9.88
N ASN A 83 -7.64 5.24 9.01
CA ASN A 83 -7.95 5.77 7.69
C ASN A 83 -7.47 4.75 6.66
N LEU A 84 -8.38 4.12 5.93
CA LEU A 84 -7.99 3.09 4.96
C LEU A 84 -9.01 2.90 3.83
N GLY A 85 -8.49 2.57 2.65
CA GLY A 85 -9.26 1.94 1.58
C GLY A 85 -9.00 0.44 1.58
N VAL A 86 -10.03 -0.38 1.35
CA VAL A 86 -9.93 -1.85 1.43
C VAL A 86 -10.49 -2.51 0.18
N VAL A 87 -9.72 -3.45 -0.37
CA VAL A 87 -10.16 -4.39 -1.41
C VAL A 87 -10.07 -5.82 -0.86
N TYR A 88 -11.18 -6.53 -0.90
CA TYR A 88 -11.22 -7.98 -0.71
C TYR A 88 -10.92 -8.64 -2.06
N ILE A 89 -9.95 -9.56 -2.07
CA ILE A 89 -9.57 -10.32 -3.25
C ILE A 89 -9.90 -11.78 -2.98
N VAL A 90 -10.96 -12.26 -3.62
CA VAL A 90 -11.39 -13.66 -3.59
C VAL A 90 -10.67 -14.43 -4.69
N ILE A 91 -10.19 -15.62 -4.35
CA ILE A 91 -9.49 -16.51 -5.29
C ILE A 91 -10.23 -17.85 -5.35
N GLU A 92 -10.71 -18.19 -6.54
CA GLU A 92 -11.36 -19.45 -6.84
C GLU A 92 -10.89 -19.98 -8.18
N ASP A 93 -10.47 -21.25 -8.25
CA ASP A 93 -9.99 -21.90 -9.48
C ASP A 93 -8.97 -21.05 -10.24
N LYS A 94 -8.04 -20.43 -9.49
CA LYS A 94 -7.00 -19.49 -9.96
C LYS A 94 -7.53 -18.19 -10.60
N LYS A 95 -8.84 -17.96 -10.59
CA LYS A 95 -9.48 -16.70 -10.97
C LYS A 95 -9.60 -15.79 -9.75
N LYS A 96 -9.37 -14.50 -9.98
CA LYS A 96 -9.50 -13.47 -8.95
C LYS A 96 -10.80 -12.70 -9.15
N SER A 97 -11.45 -12.38 -8.05
CA SER A 97 -12.57 -11.45 -8.04
C SER A 97 -12.42 -10.48 -6.88
N PHE A 98 -12.93 -9.27 -7.07
CA PHE A 98 -12.60 -8.12 -6.24
C PHE A 98 -13.86 -7.51 -5.65
N PHE A 99 -13.78 -7.08 -4.40
CA PHE A 99 -14.81 -6.28 -3.76
C PHE A 99 -14.19 -5.10 -3.01
N ASN A 100 -14.58 -3.89 -3.37
CA ASN A 100 -14.15 -2.69 -2.66
C ASN A 100 -15.11 -2.41 -1.51
N MET A 101 -14.57 -2.35 -0.30
CA MET A 101 -15.37 -1.99 0.86
C MET A 101 -15.82 -0.52 0.74
N ASN A 102 -17.12 -0.28 0.85
CA ASN A 102 -17.67 1.07 0.81
C ASN A 102 -17.70 1.68 2.22
N PRO A 103 -16.90 2.71 2.52
CA PRO A 103 -16.83 3.28 3.86
C PRO A 103 -18.15 3.92 4.32
N LYS A 104 -19.03 4.35 3.41
CA LYS A 104 -20.34 4.94 3.76
C LYS A 104 -21.33 3.91 4.30
N SER A 105 -21.12 2.63 4.00
CA SER A 105 -21.98 1.52 4.44
C SER A 105 -21.25 0.55 5.39
N THR A 106 -20.14 1.01 5.98
CA THR A 106 -19.33 0.22 6.92
C THR A 106 -19.33 0.91 8.28
N MET A 107 -19.62 0.15 9.32
CA MET A 107 -19.64 0.63 10.70
C MET A 107 -18.42 0.13 11.47
N ALA A 108 -17.77 1.03 12.21
CA ALA A 108 -16.73 0.66 13.15
C ALA A 108 -17.36 0.19 14.47
N THR A 109 -16.97 -1.00 14.92
CA THR A 109 -17.36 -1.60 16.20
C THR A 109 -16.15 -2.21 16.89
N GLY A 110 -16.31 -2.69 18.11
CA GLY A 110 -15.29 -3.49 18.77
C GLY A 110 -15.09 -3.12 20.23
N TYR A 111 -13.86 -3.26 20.70
CA TYR A 111 -13.51 -3.19 22.12
C TYR A 111 -12.25 -2.34 22.35
N CYS A 112 -12.28 -1.51 23.38
CA CYS A 112 -11.13 -0.76 23.88
C CYS A 112 -10.72 -1.33 25.24
N GLY A 113 -9.47 -1.76 25.36
CA GLY A 113 -8.82 -2.08 26.63
C GLY A 113 -7.42 -1.47 26.68
N ASP A 114 -6.74 -1.59 27.83
CA ASP A 114 -5.48 -0.89 28.06
C ASP A 114 -4.29 -1.52 27.30
N GLN A 115 -4.28 -2.84 27.17
CA GLN A 115 -3.24 -3.59 26.46
C GLN A 115 -3.75 -4.27 25.18
N ARG A 116 -5.06 -4.39 25.02
CA ARG A 116 -5.71 -5.04 23.89
C ARG A 116 -6.90 -4.22 23.43
N ALA A 117 -6.95 -3.92 22.14
CA ALA A 117 -8.10 -3.30 21.49
C ALA A 117 -8.49 -4.12 20.25
N VAL A 118 -9.76 -4.08 19.87
CA VAL A 118 -10.28 -4.73 18.68
C VAL A 118 -11.09 -3.71 17.91
N LEU A 119 -10.73 -3.47 16.65
CA LEU A 119 -11.51 -2.70 15.69
C LEU A 119 -12.12 -3.67 14.68
N SER A 120 -13.44 -3.72 14.58
CA SER A 120 -14.17 -4.52 13.59
C SER A 120 -14.96 -3.58 12.68
N LEU A 121 -14.59 -3.55 11.40
CA LEU A 121 -15.27 -2.82 10.33
C LEU A 121 -16.33 -3.75 9.74
N VAL A 122 -17.60 -3.49 10.07
CA VAL A 122 -18.72 -4.37 9.76
C VAL A 122 -19.58 -3.75 8.66
N PHE A 123 -19.91 -4.54 7.65
CA PHE A 123 -20.80 -4.16 6.55
C PHE A 123 -21.75 -5.32 6.24
N GLU A 124 -22.76 -5.08 5.40
CA GLU A 124 -23.66 -6.17 5.00
C GLU A 124 -22.88 -7.25 4.27
N GLY A 125 -22.98 -8.50 4.73
CA GLY A 125 -22.27 -9.63 4.13
C GLY A 125 -20.79 -9.73 4.50
N GLY A 126 -20.27 -9.00 5.50
CA GLY A 126 -18.88 -9.22 5.92
C GLY A 126 -18.34 -8.34 7.02
N ASN A 127 -17.09 -8.60 7.38
CA ASN A 127 -16.32 -7.75 8.29
C ASN A 127 -14.80 -7.84 8.04
N LEU A 128 -14.08 -6.81 8.50
CA LEU A 128 -12.62 -6.79 8.65
C LEU A 128 -12.28 -6.40 10.09
N GLU A 129 -11.60 -7.28 10.80
CA GLU A 129 -11.25 -7.10 12.21
C GLU A 129 -9.73 -7.02 12.38
N PHE A 130 -9.29 -6.04 13.18
CA PHE A 130 -7.93 -5.84 13.62
C PHE A 130 -7.88 -5.99 15.14
N THR A 131 -7.04 -6.89 15.65
CA THR A 131 -6.71 -6.98 17.08
C THR A 131 -5.38 -6.31 17.32
N PHE A 132 -5.38 -5.26 18.13
CA PHE A 132 -4.19 -4.54 18.56
C PHE A 132 -3.68 -5.06 19.88
N ILE A 133 -2.36 -5.10 20.02
CA ILE A 133 -1.65 -5.38 21.27
C ILE A 133 -0.69 -4.24 21.55
N LYS A 134 -0.67 -3.80 22.81
CA LYS A 134 0.33 -2.88 23.35
C LYS A 134 1.33 -3.70 24.18
N GLU A 135 2.57 -3.75 23.71
CA GLU A 135 3.68 -4.47 24.33
C GLU A 135 4.80 -3.48 24.63
N GLY A 136 4.91 -3.05 25.90
CA GLY A 136 5.86 -2.02 26.31
C GLY A 136 5.60 -0.68 25.60
N SER A 137 6.60 -0.23 24.83
CA SER A 137 6.55 1.01 24.05
C SER A 137 6.05 0.82 22.60
N VAL A 138 5.65 -0.40 22.22
CA VAL A 138 5.24 -0.73 20.85
C VAL A 138 3.77 -1.16 20.84
N THR A 139 3.06 -0.68 19.83
CA THR A 139 1.69 -1.08 19.49
C THR A 139 1.71 -1.70 18.11
N TYR A 140 1.03 -2.84 17.93
CA TYR A 140 0.94 -3.54 16.65
C TYR A 140 -0.38 -4.30 16.52
N VAL A 141 -0.74 -4.68 15.31
CA VAL A 141 -1.85 -5.60 15.02
C VAL A 141 -1.34 -7.03 15.09
N SER A 142 -1.81 -7.78 16.09
CA SER A 142 -1.41 -9.18 16.33
C SER A 142 -2.23 -10.20 15.54
N LYS A 143 -3.42 -9.78 15.12
CA LYS A 143 -4.39 -10.64 14.44
C LYS A 143 -5.29 -9.82 13.54
N MET A 144 -5.48 -10.30 12.32
CA MET A 144 -6.49 -9.84 11.39
C MET A 144 -7.46 -10.97 11.06
N LYS A 145 -8.75 -10.68 11.07
CA LYS A 145 -9.79 -11.61 10.60
C LYS A 145 -10.64 -10.90 9.56
N ALA A 146 -11.05 -11.64 8.55
CA ALA A 146 -11.99 -11.13 7.57
C ALA A 146 -13.00 -12.21 7.22
N VAL A 147 -14.24 -11.78 6.99
CA VAL A 147 -15.27 -12.63 6.39
C VAL A 147 -15.90 -11.82 5.27
N LEU A 148 -16.07 -12.46 4.11
CA LEU A 148 -16.86 -11.94 3.01
C LEU A 148 -17.88 -12.98 2.57
N GLU A 149 -19.13 -12.56 2.42
CA GLU A 149 -20.25 -13.34 1.94
C GLU A 149 -20.99 -12.51 0.88
N PRO A 150 -20.54 -12.56 -0.37
CA PRO A 150 -21.13 -11.79 -1.44
C PRO A 150 -22.55 -12.24 -1.77
N GLN A 151 -23.23 -11.42 -2.55
CA GLN A 151 -24.50 -11.77 -3.17
C GLN A 151 -24.33 -13.06 -3.99
N PRO A 152 -25.30 -13.99 -3.92
CA PRO A 152 -25.19 -15.21 -4.69
C PRO A 152 -25.20 -14.88 -6.19
N PRO A 153 -24.52 -15.69 -7.03
CA PRO A 153 -24.42 -15.43 -8.47
C PRO A 153 -25.75 -15.62 -9.22
N CYS A 154 -26.74 -16.24 -8.58
CA CYS A 154 -28.08 -16.45 -9.12
C CYS A 154 -29.12 -16.45 -7.99
N GLU A 155 -30.39 -16.19 -8.30
CA GLU A 155 -31.47 -16.10 -7.29
C GLU A 155 -31.66 -17.38 -6.45
N LYS A 156 -31.44 -18.54 -7.06
CA LYS A 156 -31.57 -19.85 -6.39
C LYS A 156 -30.26 -20.36 -5.79
N CYS A 157 -29.16 -19.65 -6.00
CA CYS A 157 -27.84 -20.03 -5.53
C CYS A 157 -27.68 -19.63 -4.06
N LYS A 158 -26.95 -20.43 -3.28
CA LYS A 158 -26.54 -20.04 -1.93
C LYS A 158 -25.32 -19.12 -2.01
N SER A 159 -25.28 -18.10 -1.15
CA SER A 159 -24.05 -17.30 -0.97
C SER A 159 -22.94 -18.17 -0.41
N LYS A 160 -21.75 -18.07 -1.02
CA LYS A 160 -20.53 -18.69 -0.50
C LYS A 160 -19.87 -17.74 0.50
N LYS A 161 -19.33 -18.28 1.57
CA LYS A 161 -18.57 -17.53 2.59
C LYS A 161 -17.08 -17.72 2.37
N TYR A 162 -16.33 -16.64 2.48
CA TYR A 162 -14.88 -16.57 2.41
C TYR A 162 -14.37 -16.04 3.75
N PRO A 163 -14.10 -16.92 4.74
CA PRO A 163 -13.41 -16.53 5.96
C PRO A 163 -11.90 -16.53 5.73
N GLY A 164 -11.20 -15.68 6.48
CA GLY A 164 -9.75 -15.68 6.54
C GLY A 164 -9.24 -15.13 7.87
N ILE A 165 -8.09 -15.62 8.28
CA ILE A 165 -7.42 -15.23 9.51
C ILE A 165 -5.91 -15.18 9.28
N MET A 166 -5.31 -14.07 9.71
CA MET A 166 -3.87 -13.93 9.87
C MET A 166 -3.62 -13.64 11.34
N ASP A 167 -2.73 -14.39 11.95
CA ASP A 167 -2.57 -14.47 13.40
C ASP A 167 -1.08 -14.68 13.71
N HIS A 168 -0.67 -14.32 14.93
CA HIS A 168 0.73 -14.37 15.39
C HIS A 168 1.73 -13.49 14.62
N GLU A 169 1.24 -12.47 13.89
CA GLU A 169 2.07 -11.49 13.19
C GLU A 169 2.23 -10.18 13.96
N LYS A 170 3.30 -9.41 13.72
CA LYS A 170 3.44 -8.03 14.25
C LYS A 170 3.21 -7.00 13.14
N LEU A 171 1.96 -6.90 12.68
CA LEU A 171 1.58 -6.01 11.57
C LEU A 171 1.43 -4.56 12.04
N PHE A 172 1.70 -3.62 11.14
CA PHE A 172 1.43 -2.18 11.34
C PHE A 172 1.99 -1.62 12.65
N SER A 173 3.21 -2.05 12.97
CA SER A 173 3.87 -1.72 14.23
C SER A 173 4.23 -0.24 14.30
N ALA A 174 3.93 0.40 15.43
CA ALA A 174 4.30 1.78 15.73
C ALA A 174 4.68 1.93 17.20
N THR A 175 5.55 2.89 17.52
CA THR A 175 5.82 3.27 18.91
C THR A 175 4.57 3.91 19.52
N ASN A 176 4.36 3.78 20.83
CA ASN A 176 3.23 4.37 21.54
C ASN A 176 3.07 5.86 21.20
N GLY A 177 1.82 6.28 20.98
CA GLY A 177 1.48 7.64 20.57
C GLY A 177 1.72 7.97 19.10
N LYS A 178 2.34 7.07 18.31
CA LYS A 178 2.52 7.22 16.86
C LYS A 178 1.48 6.41 16.08
N SER A 179 1.24 6.82 14.84
CA SER A 179 0.43 6.06 13.88
C SER A 179 1.32 5.24 12.95
N PHE A 180 0.84 4.09 12.46
CA PHE A 180 1.47 3.44 11.32
C PHE A 180 0.86 4.01 10.04
N MET A 181 1.66 4.34 9.03
CA MET A 181 1.22 4.93 7.77
C MET A 181 1.87 4.25 6.56
N CYS A 182 1.06 3.92 5.56
CA CYS A 182 1.48 3.36 4.29
C CYS A 182 0.57 3.85 3.16
N ASN A 183 1.10 4.64 2.24
CA ASN A 183 0.44 5.10 1.03
C ASN A 183 0.51 4.05 -0.08
N SER A 184 1.56 3.23 -0.09
CA SER A 184 1.66 2.08 -0.97
C SER A 184 0.65 0.98 -0.63
N GLU A 185 0.34 0.18 -1.64
CA GLU A 185 -0.54 -0.97 -1.48
C GLU A 185 0.05 -2.00 -0.50
N THR A 186 -0.75 -2.38 0.49
CA THR A 186 -0.44 -3.45 1.43
C THR A 186 -1.36 -4.62 1.17
N SER A 187 -0.84 -5.77 0.74
CA SER A 187 -1.63 -6.98 0.44
C SER A 187 -1.28 -8.10 1.41
N LEU A 188 -2.29 -8.65 2.10
CA LEU A 188 -2.15 -9.70 3.10
C LEU A 188 -2.98 -10.93 2.71
N ILE A 189 -2.40 -12.12 2.91
CA ILE A 189 -3.05 -13.40 2.63
C ILE A 189 -3.67 -13.93 3.91
N LEU A 190 -5.00 -13.92 4.00
CA LEU A 190 -5.73 -14.37 5.20
C LEU A 190 -6.22 -15.83 5.07
N ALA A 191 -6.37 -16.31 3.85
CA ALA A 191 -6.64 -17.71 3.52
C ALA A 191 -6.24 -17.96 2.05
N ASP A 192 -6.20 -19.22 1.62
CA ASP A 192 -5.95 -19.57 0.21
C ASP A 192 -6.94 -18.90 -0.75
N SER A 193 -8.19 -18.77 -0.31
CA SER A 193 -9.28 -18.17 -1.08
C SER A 193 -9.51 -16.68 -0.80
N LEU A 194 -8.79 -16.07 0.15
CA LEU A 194 -9.04 -14.69 0.57
C LEU A 194 -7.76 -13.91 0.87
N ARG A 195 -7.59 -12.80 0.15
CA ARG A 195 -6.58 -11.78 0.43
C ARG A 195 -7.23 -10.43 0.69
N ILE A 196 -6.58 -9.60 1.48
CA ILE A 196 -7.01 -8.23 1.77
C ILE A 196 -5.92 -7.28 1.28
N LYS A 197 -6.30 -6.35 0.41
CA LYS A 197 -5.46 -5.22 0.02
C LYS A 197 -5.94 -3.96 0.71
N MET A 198 -5.02 -3.17 1.24
CA MET A 198 -5.28 -1.88 1.87
C MET A 198 -4.45 -0.80 1.16
N VAL A 199 -5.12 0.29 0.77
CA VAL A 199 -4.49 1.46 0.13
C VAL A 199 -5.40 2.68 0.19
N PRO A 200 -4.94 3.83 0.73
CA PRO A 200 -3.83 3.93 1.69
C PRO A 200 -4.21 3.27 3.02
N LEU A 201 -3.28 3.19 3.96
CA LEU A 201 -3.48 2.67 5.30
C LEU A 201 -2.79 3.57 6.34
N GLN A 202 -3.57 4.20 7.21
CA GLN A 202 -3.09 4.83 8.44
C GLN A 202 -3.86 4.29 9.63
N ILE A 203 -3.18 3.82 10.67
CA ILE A 203 -3.85 3.21 11.81
C ILE A 203 -3.11 3.45 13.12
N GLN A 204 -3.86 3.66 14.20
CA GLN A 204 -3.33 3.88 15.54
C GLN A 204 -4.31 3.39 16.60
N ALA A 205 -3.78 2.80 17.67
CA ALA A 205 -4.54 2.36 18.84
C ALA A 205 -3.94 2.89 20.15
N PHE A 206 -4.76 2.83 21.20
CA PHE A 206 -4.48 3.22 22.59
C PHE A 206 -4.25 4.71 22.81
N ASP A 207 -3.10 5.23 22.38
CA ASP A 207 -2.64 6.57 22.76
C ASP A 207 -2.98 7.61 21.69
N LEU A 208 -4.26 8.04 21.63
CA LEU A 208 -4.71 9.10 20.70
C LEU A 208 -5.00 10.42 21.43
N SER A 209 -4.02 11.32 21.45
CA SER A 209 -4.22 12.67 22.00
C SER A 209 -5.29 13.42 21.21
N LYS A 210 -6.33 13.91 21.89
CA LYS A 210 -7.48 14.62 21.28
C LYS A 210 -8.20 13.84 20.16
N GLY A 211 -8.03 12.51 20.08
CA GLY A 211 -8.63 11.68 19.03
C GLY A 211 -8.04 11.87 17.63
N THR A 212 -6.85 12.45 17.53
CA THR A 212 -6.09 12.58 16.28
C THR A 212 -4.97 11.56 16.21
N PHE A 213 -4.48 11.30 15.00
CA PHE A 213 -3.24 10.54 14.84
C PHE A 213 -2.08 11.33 15.46
N GLY A 214 -1.12 10.62 16.04
CA GLY A 214 0.21 11.16 16.28
C GLY A 214 1.10 10.96 15.06
N ASN A 215 2.37 11.33 15.20
CA ASN A 215 3.37 11.25 14.13
C ASN A 215 3.40 9.86 13.51
N GLU A 216 3.55 9.78 12.19
CA GLU A 216 3.61 8.51 11.49
C GLU A 216 4.94 7.76 11.63
N VAL A 217 4.83 6.43 11.69
CA VAL A 217 5.86 5.46 11.34
C VAL A 217 5.53 4.97 9.94
N GLU A 218 6.38 5.32 8.99
CA GLU A 218 6.24 4.98 7.57
C GLU A 218 6.51 3.49 7.33
N CYS A 219 5.75 2.87 6.42
CA CYS A 219 5.98 1.50 6.01
C CYS A 219 7.25 1.36 5.13
N TRP A 220 7.81 0.15 5.09
CA TRP A 220 9.01 -0.14 4.31
C TRP A 220 8.87 0.17 2.82
N ALA A 221 7.70 -0.07 2.24
CA ALA A 221 7.44 0.16 0.82
C ALA A 221 7.56 1.65 0.45
N ASP A 222 6.94 2.54 1.25
CA ASP A 222 7.03 3.99 1.04
C ASP A 222 8.44 4.51 1.32
N TYR A 223 9.05 4.04 2.42
CA TYR A 223 10.43 4.38 2.77
C TYR A 223 11.40 4.05 1.63
N THR A 224 11.29 2.84 1.06
CA THR A 224 12.17 2.38 -0.02
C THR A 224 11.92 3.18 -1.30
N LYS A 225 10.65 3.46 -1.65
CA LYS A 225 10.30 4.31 -2.80
C LYS A 225 10.91 5.71 -2.70
N ARG A 226 10.97 6.28 -1.50
CA ARG A 226 11.59 7.60 -1.26
C ARG A 226 13.11 7.54 -1.26
N ILE A 227 13.71 6.56 -0.58
CA ILE A 227 15.14 6.54 -0.29
C ILE A 227 15.98 6.01 -1.46
N VAL A 228 15.49 5.03 -2.23
CA VAL A 228 16.27 4.42 -3.32
C VAL A 228 16.71 5.46 -4.38
N PRO A 229 15.84 6.34 -4.91
CA PRO A 229 16.27 7.36 -5.86
C PRO A 229 17.33 8.31 -5.31
N ILE A 230 17.24 8.67 -4.02
CA ILE A 230 18.20 9.56 -3.35
C ILE A 230 19.57 8.90 -3.27
N VAL A 231 19.62 7.63 -2.85
CA VAL A 231 20.88 6.87 -2.76
C VAL A 231 21.52 6.71 -4.13
N LEU A 232 20.73 6.37 -5.16
CA LEU A 232 21.24 6.25 -6.53
C LEU A 232 21.80 7.58 -7.06
N GLY A 233 21.11 8.69 -6.80
CA GLY A 233 21.58 10.03 -7.14
C GLY A 233 22.91 10.37 -6.46
N ALA A 234 23.02 10.11 -5.15
CA ALA A 234 24.24 10.37 -4.38
C ALA A 234 25.44 9.54 -4.89
N VAL A 235 25.21 8.27 -5.23
CA VAL A 235 26.25 7.40 -5.81
C VAL A 235 26.69 7.92 -7.18
N ALA A 236 25.75 8.28 -8.06
CA ALA A 236 26.07 8.80 -9.39
C ALA A 236 26.92 10.09 -9.31
N VAL A 237 26.53 11.04 -8.45
CA VAL A 237 27.29 12.28 -8.22
C VAL A 237 28.68 11.97 -7.69
N SER A 238 28.80 11.03 -6.73
CA SER A 238 30.09 10.63 -6.17
C SER A 238 31.02 10.06 -7.24
N VAL A 239 30.52 9.21 -8.12
CA VAL A 239 31.29 8.63 -9.24
C VAL A 239 31.75 9.70 -10.21
N ILE A 240 30.88 10.67 -10.55
CA ILE A 240 31.24 11.78 -11.45
C ILE A 240 32.35 12.63 -10.84
N LEU A 241 32.25 12.97 -9.55
CA LEU A 241 33.26 13.76 -8.85
C LEU A 241 34.62 13.04 -8.82
N ILE A 242 34.61 11.72 -8.56
CA ILE A 242 35.83 10.90 -8.61
C ILE A 242 36.41 10.90 -10.03
N ALA A 243 35.59 10.72 -11.06
CA ALA A 243 36.05 10.73 -12.45
C ALA A 243 36.66 12.08 -12.86
N VAL A 244 36.05 13.19 -12.44
CA VAL A 244 36.59 14.54 -12.66
C VAL A 244 37.92 14.73 -11.93
N LEU A 245 38.02 14.30 -10.68
CA LEU A 245 39.26 14.39 -9.92
C LEU A 245 40.39 13.59 -10.58
N VAL A 246 40.11 12.34 -10.99
CA VAL A 246 41.08 11.51 -11.72
C VAL A 246 41.48 12.17 -13.04
N TYR A 247 40.53 12.73 -13.79
CA TYR A 247 40.80 13.42 -15.05
C TYR A 247 41.71 14.64 -14.86
N VAL A 248 41.46 15.48 -13.83
CA VAL A 248 42.29 16.65 -13.52
C VAL A 248 43.72 16.22 -13.16
N LEU A 249 43.89 15.21 -12.30
CA LEU A 249 45.21 14.69 -11.92
C LEU A 249 45.98 14.10 -13.11
N LEU A 250 45.30 13.42 -14.04
CA LEU A 250 45.92 12.89 -15.26
C LEU A 250 46.31 14.01 -16.23
N ARG A 251 45.50 15.06 -16.36
CA ARG A 251 45.79 16.23 -17.21
C ARG A 251 47.00 16.99 -16.70
N GLU A 252 47.08 17.22 -15.39
CA GLU A 252 48.21 17.93 -14.77
C GLU A 252 49.54 17.21 -14.99
N ARG A 253 49.56 15.87 -14.85
CA ARG A 253 50.76 15.06 -15.17
C ARG A 253 51.18 15.14 -16.64
N ARG A 254 50.23 15.28 -17.58
CA ARG A 254 50.57 15.43 -19.01
C ARG A 254 51.15 16.82 -19.33
N GLY A 255 50.76 17.87 -18.60
CA GLY A 255 51.28 19.23 -18.79
C GLY A 255 52.76 19.38 -18.42
N GLN A 256 53.25 18.63 -17.44
CA GLN A 256 54.67 18.70 -17.00
C GLN A 256 55.67 18.09 -17.99
N ASN A 257 55.23 17.22 -18.92
CA ASN A 257 56.11 16.60 -19.91
C ASN A 257 56.35 17.45 -21.18
N TYR A 258 55.73 18.64 -21.29
CA TYR A 258 55.92 19.54 -22.44
C TYR A 258 56.91 20.69 -22.18
N GLU A 259 57.43 20.86 -20.95
CA GLU A 259 58.44 21.88 -20.63
C GLU A 259 59.90 21.34 -20.62
N GLN A 260 60.14 20.19 -21.24
CA GLN A 260 61.49 19.69 -21.48
C GLN A 260 61.75 19.56 -22.99
N LEU A 261 61.97 20.69 -23.67
CA LEU A 261 62.59 20.79 -24.99
C LEU A 261 63.17 22.19 -25.18
#